data_AF-A0A9D7QML4-F1
#
_entry.id   AF-A0A9D7QML4-F1
#
_cell.length_a   1.000
_cell.length_b   1.000
_cell.length_c   1.000
_cell.angle_alpha   90.00
_cell.angle_beta   90.00
_cell.angle_gamma   90.00
#
_symmetry.space_group_name_H-M   'P 1'
#
loop_
_entity.id
_entity.type
_entity.pdbx_description
1 polymer ?
#
loop_
_entity_poly.entity_id
_entity_poly.type
_entity_poly.pdbx_seq_one_letter_code
_entity_poly.pdbx_strand_id
1 'polypeptide(L)'
;MVILSYNHHHSGSCIVARCGSCSSNRFDFYRYQYGSLINASFAANVTGSQIAFSNTTTNATSYLWNFGDGVTVTGVNPVHTYASNGVYTVTLTASNSCKSVTISQQVVIGPTAIDEPAACELIVTSQRLLKTNCESGFFSKVEVNGVDGRKVYESIFRNNMQLPELTKGVYFIRLHGRGKDLIRKVVIQ
;
A
#
# COMPACT_ATOMS: atom_id res chain seq x y z
N MET A 1 -42.93 -10.37 42.86
CA MET A 1 -42.07 -9.87 41.77
C MET A 1 -41.14 -8.84 42.38
N VAL A 2 -39.95 -9.25 42.80
CA VAL A 2 -38.96 -8.32 43.37
C VAL A 2 -38.02 -7.96 42.23
N ILE A 3 -38.15 -6.75 41.71
CA ILE A 3 -37.15 -6.19 40.81
C ILE A 3 -36.02 -5.67 41.70
N LEU A 4 -34.99 -6.49 41.92
CA LEU A 4 -33.73 -5.97 42.45
C LEU A 4 -33.00 -5.30 41.29
N SER A 5 -33.20 -3.99 41.15
CA SER A 5 -32.35 -3.15 40.30
C SER A 5 -30.95 -3.12 40.92
N TYR A 6 -30.06 -4.00 40.48
CA TYR A 6 -28.66 -3.94 40.85
C TYR A 6 -27.88 -3.13 39.80
N ASN A 7 -27.70 -1.85 40.10
CA ASN A 7 -26.80 -0.96 39.36
C ASN A 7 -25.35 -1.35 39.69
N HIS A 8 -24.77 -2.29 38.93
CA HIS A 8 -23.33 -2.46 38.93
C HIS A 8 -22.71 -1.66 37.80
N HIS A 9 -22.22 -0.46 38.15
CA HIS A 9 -21.20 0.25 37.39
C HIS A 9 -19.88 -0.53 37.48
N HIS A 10 -19.67 -1.49 36.57
CA HIS A 10 -18.33 -1.99 36.28
C HIS A 10 -17.99 -1.64 34.83
N SER A 11 -17.18 -0.59 34.69
CA SER A 11 -16.66 -0.03 33.46
C SER A 11 -15.76 -1.04 32.73
N GLY A 12 -16.34 -1.92 31.93
CA GLY A 12 -15.57 -2.71 30.96
C GLY A 12 -16.29 -3.96 30.43
N SER A 13 -17.02 -4.67 31.28
CA SER A 13 -17.49 -6.03 30.95
C SER A 13 -18.95 -6.07 30.51
N CYS A 14 -19.28 -6.95 29.57
CA CYS A 14 -20.66 -7.27 29.22
C CYS A 14 -21.04 -8.61 29.84
N ILE A 15 -22.32 -8.76 30.18
CA ILE A 15 -22.90 -9.93 30.81
C ILE A 15 -23.41 -10.88 29.73
N VAL A 16 -22.94 -12.13 29.74
CA VAL A 16 -23.54 -13.21 28.94
C VAL A 16 -24.23 -14.19 29.88
N ALA A 17 -25.55 -14.35 29.72
CA ALA A 17 -26.32 -15.37 30.42
C ALA A 17 -26.29 -16.68 29.62
N ARG A 18 -25.86 -17.79 30.25
CA ARG A 18 -25.96 -19.14 29.68
C ARG A 18 -26.85 -20.01 30.58
N CYS A 19 -27.76 -20.79 29.98
CA CYS A 19 -28.56 -21.78 30.71
C CYS A 19 -27.66 -22.96 31.10
N GLY A 20 -27.43 -23.16 32.41
CA GLY A 20 -26.56 -24.22 32.91
C GLY A 20 -27.23 -25.60 32.95
N SER A 21 -28.55 -25.67 33.00
CA SER A 21 -29.33 -26.92 32.90
C SER A 21 -30.79 -26.54 32.68
N CYS A 22 -31.24 -26.53 31.42
CA CYS A 22 -32.65 -26.27 31.13
C CYS A 22 -33.45 -27.56 31.40
N SER A 23 -33.76 -27.84 32.67
CA SER A 23 -34.69 -28.90 33.07
C SER A 23 -35.70 -28.34 34.08
N SER A 24 -36.89 -28.00 33.57
CA SER A 24 -38.18 -27.91 34.28
C SER A 24 -38.15 -27.43 35.74
N ASN A 25 -38.59 -26.18 35.94
CA ASN A 25 -39.22 -25.63 37.16
C ASN A 25 -38.37 -25.46 38.43
N ARG A 26 -37.04 -25.28 38.33
CA ARG A 26 -36.24 -24.68 39.42
C ARG A 26 -35.64 -23.35 38.98
N PHE A 27 -35.69 -22.37 39.88
CA PHE A 27 -35.04 -21.07 39.71
C PHE A 27 -33.52 -21.28 39.69
N ASP A 28 -32.96 -21.47 38.50
CA ASP A 28 -31.54 -21.70 38.32
C ASP A 28 -30.72 -20.42 38.50
N PHE A 29 -29.56 -20.58 39.12
CA PHE A 29 -28.56 -19.53 39.28
C PHE A 29 -27.95 -19.19 37.92
N TYR A 30 -28.29 -18.02 37.36
CA TYR A 30 -27.55 -17.48 36.21
C TYR A 30 -26.08 -17.27 36.60
N ARG A 31 -25.17 -18.00 35.96
CA ARG A 31 -23.73 -17.67 36.04
C ARG A 31 -23.46 -16.52 35.07
N TYR A 32 -23.35 -15.32 35.62
CA TYR A 32 -22.85 -14.15 34.90
C TYR A 32 -21.35 -14.35 34.63
N GLN A 33 -20.97 -14.48 33.36
CA GLN A 33 -19.56 -14.46 32.95
C GLN A 33 -19.25 -13.10 32.32
N TYR A 34 -18.15 -12.48 32.75
CA TYR A 34 -17.67 -11.24 32.16
C TYR A 34 -16.99 -11.56 30.83
N GLY A 35 -17.58 -11.13 29.72
CA GLY A 35 -16.94 -11.26 28.41
C GLY A 35 -15.66 -10.44 28.35
N SER A 36 -14.53 -11.06 27.99
CA SER A 36 -13.25 -10.38 27.83
C SER A 36 -13.35 -9.27 26.79
N LEU A 37 -12.68 -8.14 27.05
CA LEU A 37 -12.61 -7.01 26.11
C LEU A 37 -11.94 -7.45 24.81
N ILE A 38 -12.52 -7.01 23.68
CA ILE A 38 -11.91 -7.20 22.37
C ILE A 38 -10.69 -6.29 22.28
N ASN A 39 -9.53 -6.89 21.98
CA ASN A 39 -8.34 -6.14 21.63
C ASN A 39 -8.15 -6.24 20.11
N ALA A 40 -8.75 -5.32 19.37
CA ALA A 40 -8.74 -5.33 17.90
C ALA A 40 -7.38 -4.90 17.35
N SER A 41 -6.77 -5.76 16.53
CA SER A 41 -5.50 -5.48 15.88
C SER A 41 -5.36 -6.32 14.61
N PHE A 42 -4.57 -5.82 13.67
CA PHE A 42 -4.19 -6.53 12.46
C PHE A 42 -2.86 -6.02 11.90
N ALA A 43 -2.27 -6.83 11.02
CA ALA A 43 -1.13 -6.47 10.17
C ALA A 43 -1.52 -6.57 8.69
N ALA A 44 -0.87 -5.76 7.85
CA ALA A 44 -1.07 -5.73 6.41
C ALA A 44 0.25 -6.02 5.69
N ASN A 45 0.27 -7.03 4.82
CA ASN A 45 1.42 -7.38 4.00
C ASN A 45 1.16 -6.96 2.56
N VAL A 46 1.82 -5.87 2.14
CA VAL A 46 1.64 -5.29 0.80
C VAL A 46 2.55 -6.00 -0.20
N THR A 47 1.99 -6.46 -1.32
CA THR A 47 2.73 -7.04 -2.44
C THR A 47 2.16 -6.46 -3.72
N GLY A 48 2.69 -5.31 -4.15
CA GLY A 48 2.12 -4.58 -5.26
C GLY A 48 0.76 -3.97 -4.97
N SER A 49 -0.19 -4.23 -5.85
CA SER A 49 -1.60 -3.83 -5.67
C SER A 49 -2.39 -4.79 -4.78
N GLN A 50 -1.83 -5.94 -4.40
CA GLN A 50 -2.48 -6.91 -3.51
C GLN A 50 -1.96 -6.75 -2.08
N ILE A 51 -2.88 -6.80 -1.10
CA ILE A 51 -2.56 -6.85 0.32
C ILE A 51 -3.16 -8.12 0.92
N ALA A 52 -2.33 -8.86 1.67
CA ALA A 52 -2.80 -9.93 2.55
C ALA A 52 -2.89 -9.39 4.00
N PHE A 53 -4.07 -9.46 4.59
CA PHE A 53 -4.31 -9.02 5.96
C PHE A 53 -4.22 -10.19 6.94
N SER A 54 -3.53 -9.97 8.06
CA SER A 54 -3.41 -10.92 9.16
C SER A 54 -4.07 -10.35 10.40
N ASN A 55 -5.14 -10.98 10.85
CA ASN A 55 -5.88 -10.57 12.02
C ASN A 55 -5.21 -11.09 13.30
N THR A 56 -4.89 -10.17 14.21
CA THR A 56 -4.27 -10.46 15.50
C THR A 56 -5.19 -10.08 16.67
N THR A 57 -6.48 -9.91 16.37
CA THR A 57 -7.52 -9.54 17.34
C THR A 57 -7.77 -10.68 18.32
N THR A 58 -7.87 -10.36 19.61
CA THR A 58 -8.27 -11.32 20.64
C THR A 58 -9.70 -11.06 21.13
N ASN A 59 -10.35 -12.12 21.62
CA ASN A 59 -11.70 -12.11 22.20
C ASN A 59 -12.84 -11.72 21.24
N ALA A 60 -12.63 -11.80 19.91
CA ALA A 60 -13.66 -11.62 18.89
C ALA A 60 -13.98 -12.95 18.17
N THR A 61 -15.19 -13.05 17.63
CA THR A 61 -15.69 -14.21 16.88
C THR A 61 -16.12 -13.88 15.45
N SER A 62 -16.19 -12.59 15.11
CA SER A 62 -16.67 -12.13 13.81
C SER A 62 -15.91 -10.89 13.36
N TYR A 63 -15.64 -10.79 12.06
CA TYR A 63 -14.73 -9.81 11.49
C TYR A 63 -15.28 -9.28 10.16
N LEU A 64 -15.44 -7.97 10.08
CA LEU A 64 -15.83 -7.24 8.87
C LEU A 64 -14.71 -6.26 8.52
N TRP A 65 -14.28 -6.30 7.27
CA TRP A 65 -13.26 -5.45 6.71
C TRP A 65 -13.91 -4.46 5.74
N ASN A 66 -13.47 -3.21 5.80
CA ASN A 66 -13.68 -2.20 4.79
C ASN A 66 -12.31 -1.74 4.30
N PHE A 67 -12.05 -1.86 3.00
CA PHE A 67 -10.73 -1.58 2.43
C PHE A 67 -10.54 -0.10 2.05
N GLY A 68 -11.55 0.76 2.24
CA GLY A 68 -11.46 2.19 1.93
C GLY A 68 -11.62 2.53 0.46
N ASP A 69 -11.87 1.54 -0.40
CA ASP A 69 -12.17 1.68 -1.83
C ASP A 69 -13.64 1.36 -2.18
N GLY A 70 -14.49 1.21 -1.16
CA GLY A 70 -15.89 0.83 -1.28
C GLY A 70 -16.15 -0.68 -1.20
N VAL A 71 -15.10 -1.52 -1.14
CA VAL A 71 -15.24 -2.96 -0.98
C VAL A 71 -15.22 -3.34 0.50
N THR A 72 -16.14 -4.24 0.88
CA THR A 72 -16.20 -4.83 2.22
C THR A 72 -16.24 -6.35 2.17
N VAL A 73 -15.52 -7.00 3.08
CA VAL A 73 -15.43 -8.47 3.14
C VAL A 73 -15.51 -8.95 4.58
N THR A 74 -16.20 -10.07 4.81
CA THR A 74 -16.17 -10.79 6.08
C THR A 74 -15.17 -11.93 6.04
N GLY A 75 -14.38 -12.09 7.11
CA GLY A 75 -13.42 -13.18 7.19
C GLY A 75 -12.27 -12.88 8.15
N VAL A 76 -11.56 -13.93 8.59
CA VAL A 76 -10.47 -13.77 9.55
C VAL A 76 -9.26 -13.08 8.91
N ASN A 77 -8.74 -13.62 7.80
CA ASN A 77 -7.53 -13.14 7.13
C ASN A 77 -7.83 -12.94 5.62
N PRO A 78 -8.48 -11.84 5.21
CA PRO A 78 -8.79 -11.61 3.81
C PRO A 78 -7.54 -11.20 3.01
N VAL A 79 -7.63 -11.43 1.71
CA VAL A 79 -6.71 -10.85 0.71
C VAL A 79 -7.54 -9.89 -0.15
N HIS A 80 -7.00 -8.71 -0.43
CA HIS A 80 -7.67 -7.70 -1.25
C HIS A 80 -6.71 -7.14 -2.30
N THR A 81 -7.24 -6.83 -3.49
CA THR A 81 -6.48 -6.24 -4.59
C THR A 81 -7.09 -4.89 -4.98
N TYR A 82 -6.29 -3.84 -4.89
CA TYR A 82 -6.71 -2.47 -5.22
C TYR A 82 -6.56 -2.20 -6.72
N ALA A 83 -7.55 -1.53 -7.31
CA ALA A 83 -7.54 -1.18 -8.72
C ALA A 83 -6.64 0.02 -9.06
N SER A 84 -6.27 0.83 -8.08
CA SER A 84 -5.50 2.06 -8.30
C SER A 84 -4.49 2.29 -7.18
N ASN A 85 -3.43 3.03 -7.52
CA ASN A 85 -2.46 3.49 -6.52
C ASN A 85 -3.08 4.59 -5.66
N GLY A 86 -2.71 4.64 -4.39
CA GLY A 86 -3.25 5.61 -3.45
C GLY A 86 -3.00 5.24 -2.00
N VAL A 87 -3.49 6.10 -1.11
CA VAL A 87 -3.54 5.84 0.33
C VAL A 87 -4.96 5.44 0.68
N TYR A 88 -5.12 4.26 1.27
CA TYR A 88 -6.43 3.70 1.64
C TYR A 88 -6.51 3.55 3.15
N THR A 89 -7.63 3.93 3.74
CA THR A 89 -7.92 3.70 5.16
C THR A 89 -8.65 2.37 5.28
N VAL A 90 -7.95 1.35 5.79
CA VAL A 90 -8.50 0.03 6.02
C VAL A 90 -9.08 -0.03 7.42
N THR A 91 -10.33 -0.46 7.53
CA THR A 91 -11.06 -0.55 8.79
C THR A 91 -11.44 -2.00 9.06
N LEU A 92 -11.05 -2.50 10.24
CA LEU A 92 -11.49 -3.79 10.78
C LEU A 92 -12.51 -3.54 11.89
N THR A 93 -13.71 -4.11 11.74
CA THR A 93 -14.73 -4.22 12.79
C THR A 93 -14.74 -5.66 13.30
N ALA A 94 -14.32 -5.84 14.56
CA ALA A 94 -14.30 -7.12 15.24
C ALA A 94 -15.40 -7.16 16.31
N SER A 95 -16.17 -8.24 16.35
CA SER A 95 -17.28 -8.40 17.28
C SER A 95 -17.33 -9.77 17.94
N ASN A 96 -17.94 -9.81 19.12
CA ASN A 96 -18.35 -11.03 19.81
C ASN A 96 -19.81 -10.89 20.27
N SER A 97 -20.32 -11.84 21.07
CA SER A 97 -21.69 -11.81 21.59
C SER A 97 -22.03 -10.58 22.46
N CYS A 98 -21.02 -9.82 22.85
CA CYS A 98 -21.14 -8.73 23.81
C CYS A 98 -21.02 -7.35 23.17
N LYS A 99 -19.99 -7.17 22.33
CA LYS A 99 -19.56 -5.86 21.84
C LYS A 99 -18.97 -5.96 20.44
N SER A 100 -18.88 -4.80 19.80
CA SER A 100 -18.14 -4.59 18.56
C SER A 100 -17.11 -3.48 18.78
N VAL A 101 -15.90 -3.68 18.27
CA VAL A 101 -14.80 -2.71 18.30
C VAL A 101 -14.28 -2.51 16.89
N THR A 102 -13.93 -1.27 16.56
CA THR A 102 -13.42 -0.90 15.24
C THR A 102 -12.04 -0.28 15.37
N ILE A 103 -11.11 -0.70 14.52
CA ILE A 103 -9.79 -0.10 14.37
C ILE A 103 -9.53 0.22 12.89
N SER A 104 -8.77 1.28 12.63
CA SER A 104 -8.38 1.66 11.27
C SER A 104 -6.87 1.85 11.17
N GLN A 105 -6.30 1.47 10.04
CA GLN A 105 -4.90 1.73 9.68
C GLN A 105 -4.84 2.19 8.22
N GLN A 106 -3.91 3.11 7.92
CA GLN A 106 -3.65 3.49 6.54
C GLN A 106 -2.69 2.49 5.88
N VAL A 107 -2.98 2.13 4.64
CA VAL A 107 -2.10 1.36 3.77
C VAL A 107 -1.80 2.18 2.53
N VAL A 108 -0.57 2.09 2.05
CA VAL A 108 -0.13 2.78 0.84
C VAL A 108 0.00 1.76 -0.28
N ILE A 109 -0.82 1.92 -1.32
CA ILE A 109 -0.68 1.18 -2.57
C ILE A 109 0.14 2.04 -3.52
N GLY A 110 1.41 1.68 -3.65
CA GLY A 110 2.31 2.24 -4.64
C GLY A 110 2.42 1.34 -5.87
N PRO A 111 3.11 1.82 -6.91
CA PRO A 111 3.54 0.92 -7.98
C PRO A 111 4.28 -0.27 -7.38
N THR A 112 3.95 -1.46 -7.85
CA THR A 112 4.63 -2.72 -7.55
C THR A 112 6.13 -2.51 -7.81
N ALA A 113 6.94 -2.39 -6.76
CA ALA A 113 8.41 -2.23 -6.87
C ALA A 113 9.12 -3.52 -7.34
N ILE A 114 8.49 -4.28 -8.23
CA ILE A 114 9.05 -5.45 -8.91
C ILE A 114 8.93 -5.36 -10.44
N ASP A 115 8.42 -4.25 -10.98
CA ASP A 115 8.51 -3.93 -12.42
C ASP A 115 8.22 -2.43 -12.68
N GLU A 116 8.76 -1.52 -11.85
CA GLU A 116 8.96 -0.16 -12.35
C GLU A 116 10.13 -0.26 -13.33
N PRO A 117 9.96 -0.15 -14.66
CA PRO A 117 11.10 0.23 -15.48
C PRO A 117 11.53 1.56 -14.89
N ALA A 118 12.69 1.55 -14.22
CA ALA A 118 13.31 2.69 -13.55
C ALA A 118 12.88 3.97 -14.27
N ALA A 119 12.11 4.83 -13.61
CA ALA A 119 11.51 6.04 -14.19
C ALA A 119 12.22 6.49 -15.47
N CYS A 120 11.53 6.44 -16.62
CA CYS A 120 12.06 6.71 -17.97
C CYS A 120 13.44 7.41 -17.95
N GLU A 121 14.50 6.63 -18.12
CA GLU A 121 15.88 7.06 -17.90
C GLU A 121 16.67 7.01 -19.22
N LEU A 122 17.52 8.03 -19.39
CA LEU A 122 18.58 8.03 -20.39
C LEU A 122 19.82 7.35 -19.81
N ILE A 123 20.27 6.25 -20.43
CA ILE A 123 21.47 5.50 -20.07
C ILE A 123 22.57 5.80 -21.08
N VAL A 124 23.79 6.09 -20.58
CA VAL A 124 24.98 6.31 -21.39
C VAL A 124 26.01 5.24 -21.01
N THR A 125 26.32 4.32 -21.92
CA THR A 125 27.26 3.23 -21.61
C THR A 125 28.71 3.70 -21.66
N SER A 126 29.63 2.90 -21.12
CA SER A 126 31.10 3.11 -21.27
C SER A 126 31.55 3.10 -22.73
N GLN A 127 30.78 2.44 -23.60
CA GLN A 127 30.98 2.42 -25.04
C GLN A 127 30.34 3.63 -25.74
N ARG A 128 29.87 4.66 -25.01
CA ARG A 128 29.22 5.88 -25.54
C ARG A 128 27.89 5.61 -26.27
N LEU A 129 27.26 4.47 -25.96
CA LEU A 129 25.97 4.11 -26.51
C LEU A 129 24.86 4.76 -25.67
N LEU A 130 23.96 5.49 -26.32
CA LEU A 130 22.76 6.04 -25.70
C LEU A 130 21.62 5.03 -25.78
N LYS A 131 21.06 4.72 -24.63
CA LYS A 131 19.87 3.88 -24.50
C LYS A 131 18.81 4.61 -23.69
N THR A 132 17.56 4.30 -23.95
CA THR A 132 16.45 4.67 -23.06
C THR A 132 15.64 3.42 -22.75
N ASN A 133 15.18 3.30 -21.51
CA ASN A 133 14.18 2.30 -21.12
C ASN A 133 12.73 2.82 -21.27
N CYS A 134 12.56 3.99 -21.90
CA CYS A 134 11.26 4.62 -22.15
C CYS A 134 10.52 3.99 -23.34
N GLU A 135 9.21 4.24 -23.43
CA GLU A 135 8.39 3.83 -24.58
C GLU A 135 9.02 4.27 -25.91
N SER A 136 9.00 3.37 -26.90
CA SER A 136 9.60 3.63 -28.21
C SER A 136 8.97 4.86 -28.87
N GLY A 137 9.79 5.73 -29.44
CA GLY A 137 9.33 6.91 -30.18
C GLY A 137 8.98 8.12 -29.30
N PHE A 138 9.21 8.06 -27.99
CA PHE A 138 8.95 9.17 -27.08
C PHE A 138 9.90 10.36 -27.30
N PHE A 139 11.17 10.09 -27.59
CA PHE A 139 12.19 11.10 -27.89
C PHE A 139 12.53 11.10 -29.36
N SER A 140 12.59 12.29 -29.95
CA SER A 140 12.89 12.46 -31.37
C SER A 140 14.27 13.07 -31.60
N LYS A 141 14.87 13.70 -30.58
CA LYS A 141 16.09 14.49 -30.74
C LYS A 141 16.98 14.36 -29.51
N VAL A 142 18.29 14.30 -29.76
CA VAL A 142 19.34 14.39 -28.74
C VAL A 142 20.13 15.68 -28.94
N GLU A 143 20.44 16.34 -27.85
CA GLU A 143 21.31 17.51 -27.78
C GLU A 143 22.38 17.27 -26.70
N VAL A 144 23.64 17.55 -26.99
CA VAL A 144 24.74 17.49 -26.02
C VAL A 144 25.32 18.88 -25.88
N ASN A 145 25.34 19.37 -24.64
CA ASN A 145 25.87 20.67 -24.28
C ASN A 145 27.07 20.51 -23.36
N GLY A 146 28.09 21.34 -23.53
CA GLY A 146 29.15 21.52 -22.53
C GLY A 146 28.63 22.20 -21.27
N VAL A 147 29.44 22.21 -20.21
CA VAL A 147 29.13 22.94 -18.96
C VAL A 147 28.97 24.45 -19.16
N ASP A 148 29.56 25.01 -20.21
CA ASP A 148 29.40 26.39 -20.62
C ASP A 148 28.07 26.65 -21.35
N GLY A 149 27.22 25.62 -21.50
CA GLY A 149 25.95 25.68 -22.21
C GLY A 149 26.10 25.68 -23.74
N ARG A 150 27.31 25.60 -24.28
CA ARG A 150 27.50 25.51 -25.74
C ARG A 150 27.13 24.13 -26.24
N LYS A 151 26.30 24.10 -27.29
CA LYS A 151 25.94 22.88 -27.99
C LYS A 151 27.12 22.33 -28.77
N VAL A 152 27.50 21.09 -28.49
CA VAL A 152 28.62 20.38 -29.13
C VAL A 152 28.14 19.27 -30.07
N TYR A 153 26.92 18.76 -29.86
CA TYR A 153 26.33 17.74 -30.73
C TYR A 153 24.81 17.82 -30.73
N GLU A 154 24.20 17.49 -31.87
CA GLU A 154 22.76 17.43 -32.06
C GLU A 154 22.42 16.40 -33.13
N SER A 155 21.40 15.57 -32.88
CA SER A 155 20.91 14.63 -33.89
C SER A 155 19.50 14.15 -33.59
N ILE A 156 18.94 13.37 -34.51
CA ILE A 156 17.72 12.60 -34.30
C ILE A 156 18.06 11.46 -33.34
N PHE A 157 17.32 11.34 -32.24
CA PHE A 157 17.55 10.26 -31.29
C PHE A 157 17.05 8.93 -31.87
N ARG A 158 17.90 7.90 -31.76
CA ARG A 158 17.52 6.50 -31.96
C ARG A 158 18.00 5.70 -30.77
N ASN A 159 17.21 4.74 -30.32
CA ASN A 159 17.65 3.85 -29.24
C ASN A 159 18.88 3.06 -29.71
N ASN A 160 19.87 2.86 -28.83
CA ASN A 160 21.19 2.33 -29.16
C ASN A 160 21.97 3.19 -30.18
N MET A 161 21.83 4.52 -30.14
CA MET A 161 22.66 5.43 -30.94
C MET A 161 24.04 5.62 -30.30
N GLN A 162 25.08 5.61 -31.12
CA GLN A 162 26.45 5.87 -30.71
C GLN A 162 26.73 7.38 -30.71
N LEU A 163 27.21 7.93 -29.60
CA LEU A 163 27.70 9.32 -29.57
C LEU A 163 29.04 9.45 -30.32
N PRO A 164 29.33 10.63 -30.89
CA PRO A 164 30.66 10.93 -31.41
C PRO A 164 31.71 10.90 -30.30
N GLU A 165 32.99 10.90 -30.68
CA GLU A 165 34.07 11.10 -29.74
C GLU A 165 33.98 12.52 -29.16
N LEU A 166 33.89 12.62 -27.83
CA LEU A 166 33.91 13.90 -27.12
C LEU A 166 35.25 14.04 -26.41
N THR A 167 35.77 15.26 -26.35
CA THR A 167 36.97 15.56 -25.56
C THR A 167 36.68 15.38 -24.07
N LYS A 168 37.73 15.12 -23.28
CA LYS A 168 37.62 14.98 -21.83
C LYS A 168 36.95 16.21 -21.20
N GLY A 169 35.98 15.98 -20.32
CA GLY A 169 35.19 17.05 -19.75
C GLY A 169 33.83 16.60 -19.22
N VAL A 170 32.98 17.58 -18.90
CA VAL A 170 31.63 17.37 -18.39
C VAL A 170 30.62 17.86 -19.42
N TYR A 171 29.60 17.05 -19.66
CA TYR A 171 28.56 17.31 -20.63
C TYR A 171 27.17 17.07 -20.04
N PHE A 172 26.17 17.75 -20.58
CA PHE A 172 24.76 17.51 -20.32
C PHE A 172 24.12 16.99 -21.61
N ILE A 173 23.57 15.79 -21.55
CA ILE A 173 22.84 15.18 -22.66
C ILE A 173 21.36 15.37 -22.40
N ARG A 174 20.68 16.02 -23.33
CA ARG A 174 19.24 16.26 -23.31
C ARG A 174 18.56 15.44 -24.41
N LEU A 175 17.57 14.65 -24.07
CA LEU A 175 16.63 14.07 -25.02
C LEU A 175 15.34 14.90 -25.03
N HIS A 176 14.93 15.36 -26.20
CA HIS A 176 13.69 16.09 -26.38
C HIS A 176 12.56 15.15 -26.75
N GLY A 177 11.48 15.21 -25.96
CA GLY A 177 10.29 14.39 -26.14
C GLY A 177 9.00 15.23 -26.18
N ARG A 178 7.86 14.56 -26.36
CA ARG A 178 6.55 15.23 -26.39
C ARG A 178 6.13 15.65 -24.98
N GLY A 179 6.45 16.90 -24.61
CA GLY A 179 6.05 17.50 -23.33
C GLY A 179 6.91 17.09 -22.13
N LYS A 180 7.97 16.30 -22.34
CA LYS A 180 8.97 15.95 -21.33
C LYS A 180 10.34 15.81 -21.99
N ASP A 181 11.36 16.30 -21.29
CA ASP A 181 12.76 16.13 -21.66
C ASP A 181 13.48 15.33 -20.59
N LEU A 182 14.45 14.51 -21.01
CA LEU A 182 15.40 13.88 -20.09
C LEU A 182 16.73 14.59 -20.19
N ILE A 183 17.35 14.86 -19.05
CA ILE A 183 18.68 15.46 -19.00
C ILE A 183 19.57 14.60 -18.12
N ARG A 184 20.75 14.23 -18.62
CA ARG A 184 21.76 13.50 -17.85
C ARG A 184 23.11 14.18 -17.93
N LYS A 185 23.76 14.36 -16.78
CA LYS A 185 25.15 14.78 -16.68
C LYS A 185 26.07 13.59 -16.94
N VAL A 186 27.08 13.78 -17.78
CA VAL A 186 28.08 12.78 -18.13
C VAL A 186 29.48 13.38 -17.96
N VAL A 187 30.42 12.58 -17.45
CA VAL A 187 31.82 12.95 -17.30
C VAL A 187 32.65 12.03 -18.19
N ILE A 188 33.43 12.61 -19.09
CA ILE A 188 34.37 11.90 -19.97
C ILE A 188 35.78 12.09 -19.39
N GLN A 189 36.42 10.97 -19.00
CA GLN A 189 37.72 10.94 -18.33
C GLN A 189 38.90 10.74 -19.27
#